data_AF-M3YUW5-F1
#
_entry.id   AF-M3YUW5-F1
#
_cell.length_a   1.000
_cell.length_b   1.000
_cell.length_c   1.000
_cell.angle_alpha   90.00
_cell.angle_beta   90.00
_cell.angle_gamma   90.00
#
_symmetry.space_group_name_H-M   'P 1'
#
loop_
_entity.id
_entity.type
_entity.pdbx_description
1 polymer ?
#
loop_
_entity_poly.entity_id
_entity_poly.type
_entity_poly.pdbx_seq_one_letter_code
_entity_poly.pdbx_strand_id
1 'polypeptide(L)'
;MFTQEEYKILQELYQFKKPGTNLTEEDLVDCVDTRIHQLEDLEAAFADLCDGDDEETVQKWASNPGMESLIPLVQSLKKRMEVPDYEMVHQAGLTCDYSELPHHISTEQEIEYLIHSVYYLLKNLPKPTLVTIARSSLDDYCPSEQVDTIQEKVLNVLRSLYGAVDIHLVYLAECSPS
;
A
#
# COMPACT_ATOMS: atom_id res chain seq x y z
N MET A 1 -11.82 7.41 -5.55
CA MET A 1 -11.46 6.01 -5.88
C MET A 1 -11.57 5.85 -7.40
N PHE A 2 -10.53 5.27 -8.01
CA PHE A 2 -10.46 5.02 -9.45
C PHE A 2 -11.47 3.94 -9.86
N THR A 3 -11.99 4.03 -11.07
CA THR A 3 -12.78 2.94 -11.66
C THR A 3 -11.89 1.76 -12.01
N GLN A 4 -12.48 0.57 -12.19
CA GLN A 4 -11.73 -0.61 -12.65
C GLN A 4 -11.06 -0.38 -14.02
N GLU A 5 -11.68 0.43 -14.88
CA GLU A 5 -11.12 0.79 -16.19
C GLU A 5 -9.92 1.73 -16.03
N GLU A 6 -10.04 2.81 -15.23
CA GLU A 6 -8.94 3.72 -14.90
C GLU A 6 -7.77 2.97 -14.27
N TYR A 7 -8.04 2.02 -13.37
CA TYR A 7 -7.01 1.22 -12.72
C TYR A 7 -6.30 0.29 -13.71
N LYS A 8 -7.01 -0.33 -14.64
CA LYS A 8 -6.40 -1.16 -15.70
C LYS A 8 -5.50 -0.33 -16.60
N ILE A 9 -5.92 0.89 -16.94
CA ILE A 9 -5.11 1.82 -17.75
C ILE A 9 -3.82 2.19 -17.00
N LEU A 10 -3.90 2.46 -15.69
CA LEU A 10 -2.73 2.68 -14.85
C LEU A 10 -1.81 1.45 -14.81
N GLN A 11 -2.37 0.25 -14.68
CA GLN A 11 -1.57 -0.98 -14.72
C GLN A 11 -0.81 -1.12 -16.04
N GLU A 12 -1.41 -0.77 -17.17
CA GLU A 12 -0.75 -0.81 -18.48
C GLU A 12 0.39 0.21 -18.59
N LEU A 13 0.16 1.46 -18.16
CA LEU A 13 1.16 2.54 -18.19
C LEU A 13 2.38 2.24 -17.30
N TYR A 14 2.14 1.68 -16.12
CA TYR A 14 3.17 1.40 -15.12
C TYR A 14 3.73 -0.02 -15.24
N GLN A 15 3.23 -0.83 -16.18
CA GLN A 15 3.75 -2.17 -16.41
C GLN A 15 5.22 -2.10 -16.83
N PHE A 16 6.05 -2.93 -16.20
CA PHE A 16 7.43 -3.13 -16.63
C PHE A 16 7.73 -4.61 -16.80
N LYS A 17 8.71 -4.91 -17.65
CA LYS A 17 9.15 -6.28 -17.84
C LYS A 17 10.07 -6.68 -16.68
N LYS A 18 9.56 -7.55 -15.80
CA LYS A 18 10.35 -8.06 -14.69
C LYS A 18 11.58 -8.86 -15.16
N PRO A 19 12.66 -8.88 -14.37
CA PRO A 19 13.80 -9.74 -14.63
C PRO A 19 13.40 -11.23 -14.60
N GLY A 20 13.99 -12.03 -15.49
CA GLY A 20 13.86 -13.49 -15.47
C GLY A 20 14.62 -14.14 -14.31
N THR A 21 14.40 -15.42 -14.05
CA THR A 21 15.00 -16.12 -12.90
C THR A 21 16.50 -16.45 -13.07
N ASN A 22 17.03 -16.40 -14.31
CA ASN A 22 18.40 -16.77 -14.66
C ASN A 22 19.06 -15.64 -15.49
N LEU A 23 19.19 -14.45 -14.90
CA LEU A 23 19.79 -13.30 -15.55
C LEU A 23 21.25 -13.09 -15.12
N THR A 24 22.02 -12.46 -16.00
CA THR A 24 23.34 -11.93 -15.66
C THR A 24 23.22 -10.61 -14.88
N GLU A 25 24.32 -10.15 -14.28
CA GLU A 25 24.37 -8.84 -13.64
C GLU A 25 24.06 -7.71 -14.63
N GLU A 26 24.57 -7.81 -15.86
CA GLU A 26 24.31 -6.84 -16.94
C GLU A 26 22.82 -6.75 -17.27
N ASP A 27 22.14 -7.89 -17.40
CA ASP A 27 20.69 -7.90 -17.65
C ASP A 27 19.88 -7.27 -16.51
N LEU A 28 20.37 -7.34 -15.26
CA LEU A 28 19.73 -6.71 -14.10
C LEU A 28 19.94 -5.20 -14.11
N VAL A 29 21.15 -4.74 -14.44
CA VAL A 29 21.46 -3.31 -14.58
C VAL A 29 20.57 -2.70 -15.66
N ASP A 30 20.52 -3.32 -16.84
CA ASP A 30 19.66 -2.87 -17.94
C ASP A 30 18.18 -2.81 -17.56
N CYS A 31 17.69 -3.78 -16.77
CA CYS A 31 16.32 -3.81 -16.29
C CYS A 31 16.02 -2.65 -15.32
N VAL A 32 16.94 -2.38 -14.39
CA VAL A 32 16.81 -1.26 -13.44
C VAL A 32 16.86 0.07 -14.18
N ASP A 33 17.83 0.24 -15.08
CA ASP A 33 17.96 1.47 -15.86
C ASP A 33 16.71 1.71 -16.71
N THR A 34 16.22 0.70 -17.41
CA THR A 34 14.97 0.82 -18.20
C THR A 34 13.78 1.23 -17.32
N ARG A 35 13.68 0.68 -16.10
CA ARG A 35 12.60 1.02 -15.17
C ARG A 35 12.73 2.44 -14.63
N ILE A 36 13.94 2.90 -14.33
CA ILE A 36 14.19 4.28 -13.88
C ILE A 36 13.73 5.26 -14.96
N HIS A 37 14.18 5.09 -16.21
CA HIS A 37 13.80 5.97 -17.31
C HIS A 37 12.28 5.99 -17.54
N GLN A 38 11.61 4.83 -17.48
CA GLN A 38 10.15 4.77 -17.57
C GLN A 38 9.46 5.59 -16.47
N LEU A 39 9.93 5.49 -15.22
CA LEU A 39 9.34 6.21 -14.11
C LEU A 39 9.62 7.72 -14.19
N GLU A 40 10.81 8.12 -14.64
CA GLU A 40 11.15 9.52 -14.89
C GLU A 40 10.30 10.11 -16.02
N ASP A 41 10.08 9.37 -17.12
CA ASP A 41 9.19 9.79 -18.20
C ASP A 41 7.73 9.93 -17.73
N LEU A 42 7.26 9.00 -16.88
CA LEU A 42 5.92 9.08 -16.29
C LEU A 42 5.80 10.28 -15.34
N GLU A 43 6.78 10.49 -14.46
CA GLU A 43 6.82 11.64 -13.55
C GLU A 43 6.77 12.96 -14.33
N ALA A 44 7.59 13.10 -15.38
CA ALA A 44 7.60 14.27 -16.24
C ALA A 44 6.25 14.47 -16.95
N ALA A 45 5.64 13.40 -17.47
CA ALA A 45 4.33 13.48 -18.11
C ALA A 45 3.24 13.95 -17.14
N PHE A 46 3.18 13.39 -15.92
CA PHE A 46 2.20 13.78 -14.92
C PHE A 46 2.46 15.18 -14.35
N ALA A 47 3.71 15.63 -14.28
CA ALA A 47 4.06 17.01 -13.93
C ALA A 47 3.56 18.01 -14.99
N ASP A 48 3.78 17.73 -16.27
CA ASP A 48 3.25 18.55 -17.37
C ASP A 48 1.71 18.60 -17.34
N LEU A 49 1.03 17.49 -17.00
CA LEU A 49 -0.44 17.45 -16.86
C LEU A 49 -0.96 18.27 -15.68
N CYS A 50 -0.19 18.41 -14.60
CA CYS A 50 -0.52 19.33 -13.51
C CYS A 50 -0.50 20.80 -13.98
N ASP A 51 0.40 21.15 -14.89
CA ASP A 51 0.48 22.49 -15.48
C ASP A 51 -0.61 22.71 -16.55
N GLY A 52 -0.99 21.67 -17.30
CA GLY A 52 -2.09 21.69 -18.27
C GLY A 52 -2.38 20.35 -18.94
N ASP A 53 -3.66 19.97 -18.99
CA ASP A 53 -4.15 18.70 -19.55
C ASP A 53 -4.86 18.86 -20.91
N ASP A 54 -4.39 19.81 -21.72
CA ASP A 54 -4.90 20.06 -23.06
C ASP A 54 -4.54 18.93 -24.04
N GLU A 55 -5.25 18.88 -25.17
CA GLU A 55 -5.07 17.81 -26.15
C GLU A 55 -3.66 17.77 -26.76
N GLU A 56 -2.98 18.91 -26.90
CA GLU A 56 -1.62 18.96 -27.45
C GLU A 56 -0.62 18.33 -26.47
N THR A 57 -0.70 18.68 -25.19
CA THR A 57 0.15 18.14 -24.13
C THR A 57 -0.03 16.63 -23.99
N VAL A 58 -1.28 16.16 -23.97
CA VAL A 58 -1.59 14.72 -23.86
C VAL A 58 -1.10 13.95 -25.11
N GLN A 59 -1.31 14.48 -26.32
CA GLN A 59 -0.88 13.83 -27.56
C GLN A 59 0.64 13.76 -27.70
N LYS A 60 1.36 14.81 -27.25
CA LYS A 60 2.83 14.84 -27.23
C LYS A 60 3.38 13.66 -26.42
N TRP A 61 2.90 13.47 -25.19
CA TRP A 61 3.34 12.37 -24.34
C TRP A 61 2.87 11.00 -24.83
N ALA A 62 1.63 10.89 -25.28
CA ALA A 62 1.09 9.63 -25.80
C ALA A 62 1.74 9.15 -27.11
N SER A 63 2.51 10.02 -27.78
CA SER A 63 3.33 9.64 -28.94
C SER A 63 4.61 8.89 -28.54
N ASN A 64 5.00 8.90 -27.26
CA ASN A 64 6.13 8.14 -26.76
C ASN A 64 5.77 6.66 -26.61
N PRO A 65 6.67 5.72 -26.95
CA PRO A 65 6.39 4.29 -26.78
C PRO A 65 6.02 3.93 -25.34
N GLY A 66 4.90 3.23 -25.15
CA GLY A 66 4.41 2.81 -23.83
C GLY A 66 3.55 3.85 -23.09
N MET A 67 3.31 5.03 -23.69
CA MET A 67 2.49 6.11 -23.12
C MET A 67 1.14 6.27 -23.82
N GLU A 68 0.80 5.40 -24.77
CA GLU A 68 -0.39 5.52 -25.63
C GLU A 68 -1.68 5.57 -24.81
N SER A 69 -1.67 4.88 -23.66
CA SER A 69 -2.76 4.78 -22.70
C SER A 69 -3.01 6.07 -21.88
N LEU A 70 -2.17 7.11 -22.01
CA LEU A 70 -2.42 8.42 -21.37
C LEU A 70 -3.69 9.11 -21.91
N ILE A 71 -3.95 9.01 -23.22
CA ILE A 71 -5.13 9.62 -23.84
C ILE A 71 -6.43 9.10 -23.21
N PRO A 72 -6.71 7.77 -23.21
CA PRO A 72 -7.93 7.25 -22.62
C PRO A 72 -7.99 7.48 -21.10
N LEU A 73 -6.85 7.51 -20.39
CA LEU A 73 -6.81 7.84 -18.96
C LEU A 73 -7.35 9.25 -18.70
N VAL A 74 -6.75 10.25 -19.37
CA VAL A 74 -7.11 11.67 -19.19
C VAL A 74 -8.55 11.92 -19.59
N GLN A 75 -9.00 11.34 -20.71
CA GLN A 75 -10.40 11.44 -21.15
C GLN A 75 -11.38 10.87 -20.12
N SER A 76 -11.07 9.71 -19.54
CA SER A 76 -11.91 9.09 -18.50
C SER A 76 -11.98 9.94 -17.24
N LEU A 77 -10.83 10.44 -16.77
CA LEU A 77 -10.73 11.30 -15.59
C LEU A 77 -11.51 12.60 -15.77
N LYS A 78 -11.31 13.34 -16.88
CA LYS A 78 -12.01 14.60 -17.17
C LYS A 78 -13.52 14.44 -17.32
N LYS A 79 -14.00 13.25 -17.68
CA LYS A 79 -15.44 12.96 -17.74
C LYS A 79 -16.09 12.87 -16.36
N ARG A 80 -15.32 12.47 -15.34
CA ARG A 80 -15.79 12.25 -13.96
C ARG A 80 -15.39 13.37 -13.01
N MET A 81 -14.31 14.07 -13.31
CA MET A 81 -13.69 15.08 -12.47
C MET A 81 -13.54 16.37 -13.27
N GLU A 82 -13.94 17.51 -12.70
CA GLU A 82 -13.78 18.82 -13.35
C GLU A 82 -12.29 19.18 -13.50
N VAL A 83 -11.49 18.87 -12.48
CA VAL A 83 -10.03 18.98 -12.48
C VAL A 83 -9.46 17.70 -11.86
N PRO A 84 -8.90 16.78 -12.66
CA PRO A 84 -8.23 15.60 -12.13
C PRO A 84 -7.02 15.97 -11.28
N ASP A 85 -6.82 15.25 -10.16
CA ASP A 85 -5.61 15.36 -9.35
C ASP A 85 -4.54 14.42 -9.94
N TYR A 86 -3.73 14.96 -10.85
CA TYR A 86 -2.72 14.20 -11.58
C TYR A 86 -1.57 13.72 -10.69
N GLU A 87 -1.27 14.43 -9.60
CA GLU A 87 -0.31 13.97 -8.59
C GLU A 87 -0.85 12.69 -7.92
N MET A 88 -2.10 12.69 -7.47
CA MET A 88 -2.73 11.48 -6.91
C MET A 88 -2.84 10.33 -7.92
N VAL A 89 -3.10 10.63 -9.20
CA VAL A 89 -3.14 9.62 -10.27
C VAL A 89 -1.75 8.99 -10.46
N HIS A 90 -0.70 9.80 -10.49
CA HIS A 90 0.68 9.32 -10.57
C HIS A 90 1.04 8.44 -9.36
N GLN A 91 0.74 8.91 -8.14
CA GLN A 91 0.97 8.13 -6.92
C GLN A 91 0.23 6.79 -6.93
N ALA A 92 -1.00 6.75 -7.42
CA ALA A 92 -1.74 5.51 -7.56
C ALA A 92 -1.09 4.56 -8.58
N GLY A 93 -0.59 5.08 -9.70
CA GLY A 93 0.14 4.30 -10.69
C GLY A 93 1.44 3.68 -10.14
N LEU A 94 2.16 4.38 -9.28
CA LEU A 94 3.36 3.85 -8.61
C LEU A 94 3.07 2.63 -7.73
N THR A 95 1.81 2.43 -7.32
CA THR A 95 1.37 1.24 -6.56
C THR A 95 0.97 0.06 -7.45
N CYS A 96 0.87 0.26 -8.77
CA CYS A 96 0.57 -0.80 -9.71
C CYS A 96 1.84 -1.66 -9.94
N ASP A 97 1.87 -2.82 -9.29
CA ASP A 97 2.95 -3.81 -9.46
C ASP A 97 2.46 -5.05 -10.23
N TYR A 98 3.41 -5.90 -10.64
CA TYR A 98 3.15 -7.11 -11.43
C TYR A 98 2.27 -8.14 -10.69
N SER A 99 2.26 -8.09 -9.37
CA SER A 99 1.39 -8.87 -8.51
C SER A 99 0.84 -7.96 -7.44
N GLU A 100 -0.45 -8.11 -7.14
CA GLU A 100 -0.98 -7.54 -5.91
C GLU A 100 -0.17 -8.06 -4.72
N LEU A 101 -0.06 -7.23 -3.68
CA LEU A 101 0.54 -7.67 -2.43
C LEU A 101 -0.16 -8.95 -1.96
N PRO A 102 0.57 -9.98 -1.51
CA PRO A 102 -0.04 -11.20 -1.01
C PRO A 102 -1.08 -10.87 0.06
N HIS A 103 -2.36 -11.07 -0.26
CA HIS A 103 -3.44 -10.89 0.68
C HIS A 103 -3.72 -12.22 1.38
N HIS A 104 -3.24 -12.34 2.61
CA HIS A 104 -3.49 -13.51 3.46
C HIS A 104 -4.12 -13.05 4.77
N ILE A 105 -5.34 -13.51 5.02
CA ILE A 105 -5.98 -13.35 6.31
C ILE A 105 -5.56 -14.52 7.19
N SER A 106 -4.89 -14.23 8.30
CA SER A 106 -4.44 -15.26 9.23
C SER A 106 -5.62 -16.07 9.78
N THR A 107 -5.45 -17.38 9.78
CA THR A 107 -6.33 -18.31 10.48
C THR A 107 -6.17 -18.18 11.99
N GLU A 108 -7.16 -18.67 12.75
CA GLU A 108 -7.08 -18.66 14.21
C GLU A 108 -5.84 -19.41 14.73
N GLN A 109 -5.47 -20.51 14.08
CA GLN A 109 -4.31 -21.32 14.45
C GLN A 109 -2.98 -20.57 14.22
N GLU A 110 -2.86 -19.83 13.12
CA GLU A 110 -1.69 -18.97 12.86
C GLU A 110 -1.59 -17.84 13.88
N ILE A 111 -2.73 -17.22 14.23
CA ILE A 111 -2.79 -16.19 15.28
C ILE A 111 -2.34 -16.78 16.61
N GLU A 112 -2.83 -17.96 16.99
CA GLU A 112 -2.43 -18.62 18.25
C GLU A 112 -0.93 -18.94 18.30
N TYR A 113 -0.38 -19.45 17.20
CA TYR A 113 1.05 -19.72 17.09
C TYR A 113 1.89 -18.45 17.25
N LEU A 114 1.45 -17.34 16.64
CA LEU A 114 2.12 -16.05 16.77
C LEU A 114 2.05 -15.54 18.22
N ILE A 115 0.88 -15.58 18.86
CA ILE A 115 0.69 -15.18 20.26
C ILE A 115 1.61 -16.00 21.19
N HIS A 116 1.73 -17.31 20.94
CA HIS A 116 2.61 -18.20 21.71
C HIS A 116 4.09 -17.85 21.51
N SER A 117 4.47 -17.46 20.30
CA SER A 117 5.83 -17.02 19.98
C SER A 117 6.15 -15.69 20.69
N VAL A 118 5.21 -14.75 20.69
CA VAL A 118 5.31 -13.48 21.44
C VAL A 118 5.47 -13.75 22.93
N TYR A 119 4.71 -14.69 23.50
CA TYR A 119 4.85 -15.08 24.91
C TYR A 119 6.29 -15.52 25.23
N TYR A 120 6.89 -16.39 24.43
CA TYR A 120 8.26 -16.84 24.67
C TYR A 120 9.30 -15.74 24.47
N LEU A 121 9.08 -14.84 23.50
CA LEU A 121 9.94 -13.68 23.34
C LEU A 121 9.91 -12.81 24.60
N LEU A 122 8.71 -12.39 25.02
CA LEU A 122 8.50 -11.51 26.17
C LEU A 122 8.95 -12.12 27.49
N LYS A 123 8.82 -13.46 27.65
CA LYS A 123 9.30 -14.19 28.82
C LYS A 123 10.80 -14.03 29.06
N ASN A 124 11.58 -13.87 28.00
CA ASN A 124 13.03 -13.77 28.07
C ASN A 124 13.53 -12.31 28.11
N LEU A 125 12.64 -11.33 27.97
CA LEU A 125 12.98 -9.91 28.07
C LEU A 125 12.83 -9.41 29.52
N PRO A 126 13.59 -8.37 29.91
CA PRO A 126 13.38 -7.69 31.19
C PRO A 126 11.93 -7.19 31.32
N LYS A 127 11.40 -7.18 32.54
CA LYS A 127 10.04 -6.70 32.80
C LYS A 127 9.90 -5.24 32.33
N PRO A 128 9.00 -4.94 31.37
CA PRO A 128 8.80 -3.58 30.91
C PRO A 128 8.08 -2.74 31.97
N THR A 129 8.30 -1.43 31.95
CA THR A 129 7.52 -0.47 32.76
C THR A 129 6.22 -0.07 32.07
N LEU A 130 6.21 -0.01 30.74
CA LEU A 130 5.09 0.39 29.90
C LEU A 130 5.06 -0.47 28.63
N VAL A 131 3.87 -0.86 28.20
CA VAL A 131 3.64 -1.51 26.91
C VAL A 131 2.61 -0.68 26.15
N THR A 132 2.97 -0.23 24.95
CA THR A 132 2.07 0.48 24.03
C THR A 132 1.69 -0.45 22.90
N ILE A 133 0.39 -0.54 22.59
CA ILE A 133 -0.14 -1.40 21.52
C ILE A 133 -0.88 -0.50 20.54
N ALA A 134 -0.44 -0.49 19.28
CA ALA A 134 -1.18 0.15 18.20
C ALA A 134 -2.30 -0.80 17.74
N ARG A 135 -3.53 -0.28 17.64
CA ARG A 135 -4.71 -1.05 17.20
C ARG A 135 -5.02 -0.70 15.75
N SER A 136 -4.68 -1.61 14.85
CA SER A 136 -4.93 -1.54 13.40
C SER A 136 -6.41 -1.81 13.09
N SER A 137 -7.32 -0.98 13.61
CA SER A 137 -8.77 -1.19 13.47
C SER A 137 -9.42 -0.45 12.31
N LEU A 138 -8.70 0.49 11.66
CA LEU A 138 -9.26 1.42 10.67
C LEU A 138 -8.39 1.54 9.40
N ASP A 139 -7.32 0.77 9.29
CA ASP A 139 -6.32 0.85 8.22
C ASP A 139 -6.41 -0.31 7.22
N ASP A 140 -7.50 -1.09 7.27
CA ASP A 140 -7.78 -2.27 6.43
C ASP A 140 -6.72 -3.39 6.46
N TYR A 141 -5.69 -3.29 7.32
CA TYR A 141 -4.65 -4.31 7.48
C TYR A 141 -5.08 -5.46 8.40
N CYS A 142 -5.83 -5.18 9.47
CA CYS A 142 -6.40 -6.21 10.33
C CYS A 142 -7.89 -6.37 10.07
N PRO A 143 -8.38 -7.59 9.79
CA PRO A 143 -9.82 -7.83 9.64
C PRO A 143 -10.55 -7.41 10.92
N SER A 144 -11.58 -6.58 10.76
CA SER A 144 -12.29 -5.93 11.88
C SER A 144 -12.81 -6.91 12.94
N GLU A 145 -13.22 -8.11 12.51
CA GLU A 145 -13.73 -9.20 13.33
C GLU A 145 -12.64 -9.92 14.14
N GLN A 146 -11.36 -9.78 13.76
CA GLN A 146 -10.23 -10.39 14.44
C GLN A 146 -9.58 -9.47 15.49
N VAL A 147 -9.74 -8.15 15.35
CA VAL A 147 -9.05 -7.13 16.17
C VAL A 147 -9.21 -7.39 17.68
N ASP A 148 -10.45 -7.54 18.15
CA ASP A 148 -10.73 -7.69 19.58
C ASP A 148 -10.19 -9.02 20.13
N THR A 149 -10.32 -10.09 19.34
CA THR A 149 -9.81 -11.42 19.70
C THR A 149 -8.29 -11.43 19.83
N ILE A 150 -7.59 -10.79 18.89
CA ILE A 150 -6.12 -10.65 18.92
C ILE A 150 -5.71 -9.82 20.14
N GLN A 151 -6.36 -8.68 20.37
CA GLN A 151 -6.07 -7.80 21.51
C GLN A 151 -6.21 -8.55 22.84
N GLU A 152 -7.32 -9.27 23.05
CA GLU A 152 -7.53 -10.05 24.28
C GLU A 152 -6.48 -11.15 24.46
N LYS A 153 -6.09 -11.85 23.38
CA LYS A 153 -5.02 -12.86 23.44
C LYS A 153 -3.67 -12.23 23.87
N VAL A 154 -3.31 -11.05 23.34
CA VAL A 154 -2.10 -10.31 23.75
C VAL A 154 -2.18 -9.86 25.21
N LEU A 155 -3.31 -9.28 25.65
CA LEU A 155 -3.50 -8.84 27.02
C LEU A 155 -3.39 -10.01 28.01
N ASN A 156 -3.89 -11.20 27.65
CA ASN A 156 -3.77 -12.40 28.46
C ASN A 156 -2.31 -12.89 28.58
N VAL A 157 -1.52 -12.80 27.50
CA VAL A 157 -0.07 -13.05 27.55
C VAL A 157 0.62 -12.09 28.52
N LEU A 158 0.32 -10.79 28.44
CA LEU A 158 0.92 -9.78 29.32
C LEU A 158 0.55 -10.00 30.80
N ARG A 159 -0.72 -10.31 31.08
CA ARG A 159 -1.19 -10.64 32.45
C ARG A 159 -0.50 -11.90 32.99
N SER A 160 -0.33 -12.91 32.15
CA SER A 160 0.35 -14.16 32.52
C SER A 160 1.82 -13.93 32.88
N LEU A 161 2.53 -13.10 32.11
CA LEU A 161 3.96 -12.84 32.32
C LEU A 161 4.24 -11.82 33.44
N TYR A 162 3.42 -10.79 33.57
CA TYR A 162 3.73 -9.62 34.40
C TYR A 162 2.79 -9.40 35.59
N GLY A 163 1.71 -10.19 35.70
CA GLY A 163 0.72 -10.14 36.77
C GLY A 163 -0.39 -9.12 36.49
N ALA A 164 -0.79 -8.37 37.53
CA ALA A 164 -1.77 -7.30 37.36
C ALA A 164 -1.17 -6.18 36.50
N VAL A 165 -1.76 -5.96 35.32
CA VAL A 165 -1.41 -4.89 34.38
C VAL A 165 -2.53 -3.86 34.44
N ASP A 166 -2.16 -2.58 34.58
CA ASP A 166 -3.10 -1.46 34.44
C ASP A 166 -3.31 -1.17 32.94
N ILE A 167 -4.56 -1.20 32.48
CA ILE A 167 -4.91 -1.17 31.05
C ILE A 167 -5.67 0.12 30.73
N HIS A 168 -5.12 0.90 29.80
CA HIS A 168 -5.70 2.14 29.32
C HIS A 168 -6.12 2.00 27.85
N LEU A 169 -7.43 1.90 27.60
CA LEU A 169 -7.99 1.76 26.25
C LEU A 169 -8.31 3.15 25.66
N VAL A 170 -7.27 3.87 25.24
CA VAL A 170 -7.36 5.27 24.79
C VAL A 170 -8.38 5.46 23.65
N TYR A 171 -8.49 4.48 22.75
CA TYR A 171 -9.41 4.53 21.61
C TYR A 171 -10.90 4.61 22.00
N LEU A 172 -11.27 4.27 23.24
CA LEU A 172 -12.65 4.44 23.71
C LEU A 172 -12.97 5.88 24.08
N ALA A 173 -11.97 6.68 24.47
CA ALA A 173 -12.17 8.08 24.83
C ALA A 173 -12.45 8.96 23.60
N GLU A 174 -11.88 8.60 22.45
CA GLU A 174 -12.04 9.29 21.17
C GLU A 174 -13.41 9.04 20.50
N CYS A 175 -14.18 8.04 20.94
CA CYS A 175 -15.53 7.74 20.47
C CYS A 175 -16.65 8.59 21.11
N SER A 176 -16.30 9.64 21.87
CA SER A 176 -17.30 10.56 22.42
C SER A 176 -17.85 11.44 21.30
N PRO A 177 -19.15 11.36 20.93
CA PRO A 177 -19.68 12.20 19.87
C PRO A 177 -19.63 13.67 20.30
N SER A 178 -19.03 14.50 19.44
CA SER A 178 -19.23 15.96 19.46
C SER A 178 -20.58 16.30 18.85
#